data_AF-A0A9E1WB73-F1
#
_entry.id   AF-A0A9E1WB73-F1
#
_cell.length_a   1.000
_cell.length_b   1.000
_cell.length_c   1.000
_cell.angle_alpha   90.00
_cell.angle_beta   90.00
_cell.angle_gamma   90.00
#
_symmetry.space_group_name_H-M   'P 1'
#
loop_
_entity.id
_entity.type
_entity.pdbx_description
1 polymer ?
#
loop_
_entity_poly.entity_id
_entity_poly.type
_entity_poly.pdbx_seq_one_letter_code
_entity_poly.pdbx_strand_id
1 'polypeptide(L)'
;MSKLEQVYERLEVNKKRRKEINGMLKDELTHETRHQEIVEEMKTLREEKKGIEQNVKSGSKEFLELDDLKIEIQTDQELLADIALNMFMKEQTVEIIDDYDQTWYPVFKVAFKKSN
;
A
#
# COMPACT_ATOMS: atom_id res chain seq x y z
N MET A 1 -32.68 5.26 -4.81
CA MET A 1 -31.21 5.26 -4.62
C MET A 1 -30.93 5.50 -3.15
N SER A 2 -30.36 4.53 -2.46
CA SER A 2 -29.94 4.66 -1.07
C SER A 2 -28.81 5.70 -0.93
N LYS A 3 -28.64 6.28 0.26
CA LYS A 3 -27.53 7.22 0.54
C LYS A 3 -26.15 6.57 0.27
N LEU A 4 -26.04 5.25 0.45
CA LEU A 4 -24.84 4.47 0.16
C LEU A 4 -24.54 4.44 -1.35
N GLU A 5 -25.55 4.15 -2.18
CA GLU A 5 -25.43 4.12 -3.64
C GLU A 5 -25.01 5.49 -4.20
N GLN A 6 -25.59 6.58 -3.68
CA GLN A 6 -25.26 7.94 -4.12
C GLN A 6 -23.79 8.32 -3.80
N VAL A 7 -23.31 7.95 -2.61
CA VAL A 7 -21.90 8.21 -2.22
C VAL A 7 -20.95 7.36 -3.06
N TYR A 8 -21.31 6.11 -3.35
CA TYR A 8 -20.53 5.23 -4.22
C TYR A 8 -20.45 5.77 -5.66
N GLU A 9 -21.57 6.21 -6.22
CA GLU A 9 -21.61 6.80 -7.57
C GLU A 9 -20.72 8.04 -7.66
N ARG A 10 -20.83 8.95 -6.69
CA ARG A 10 -19.96 10.14 -6.60
C ARG A 10 -18.48 9.76 -6.50
N LEU A 11 -18.15 8.73 -5.71
CA LEU A 11 -16.78 8.22 -5.60
C LEU A 11 -16.26 7.71 -6.95
N GLU A 12 -17.06 6.94 -7.69
CA GLU A 12 -16.67 6.42 -8.99
C GLU A 12 -16.49 7.51 -10.04
N VAL A 13 -17.37 8.52 -10.06
CA VAL A 13 -17.21 9.71 -10.92
C VAL A 13 -15.89 10.43 -10.62
N ASN A 14 -15.59 10.66 -9.34
CA ASN A 14 -14.35 11.32 -8.93
C ASN A 14 -13.10 10.48 -9.29
N LYS A 15 -13.14 9.15 -9.12
CA LYS A 15 -12.05 8.26 -9.52
C LYS A 15 -11.79 8.30 -11.02
N LYS A 16 -12.85 8.29 -11.83
CA LYS A 16 -12.74 8.43 -13.30
C LYS A 16 -12.11 9.76 -13.66
N ARG A 17 -12.63 10.86 -13.11
CA ARG A 17 -12.09 12.20 -13.38
C ARG A 17 -10.62 12.34 -12.97
N ARG A 18 -10.23 11.80 -11.82
CA ARG A 18 -8.82 11.76 -11.39
C ARG A 18 -7.96 10.99 -12.39
N LYS A 19 -8.45 9.85 -12.89
CA LYS A 19 -7.72 9.03 -13.87
C LYS A 19 -7.54 9.77 -15.19
N GLU A 20 -8.56 10.50 -15.65
CA GLU A 20 -8.47 11.36 -16.84
C GLU A 20 -7.41 12.45 -16.68
N ILE A 21 -7.47 13.21 -15.58
CA ILE A 21 -6.51 14.29 -15.31
C ILE A 21 -5.08 13.76 -15.22
N ASN A 22 -4.87 12.65 -14.52
CA ASN A 22 -3.55 12.01 -14.45
C ASN A 22 -3.08 11.48 -15.82
N GLY A 23 -4.01 11.04 -16.68
CA GLY A 23 -3.71 10.64 -18.05
C GLY A 23 -3.23 11.83 -18.87
N MET A 24 -3.98 12.93 -18.86
CA MET A 24 -3.60 14.18 -19.55
C MET A 24 -2.25 14.70 -19.08
N LEU A 25 -2.02 14.74 -17.77
CA LEU A 25 -0.72 15.15 -17.21
C LEU A 25 0.41 14.24 -17.69
N LYS A 26 0.19 12.91 -17.69
CA LYS A 26 1.18 11.97 -18.19
C LYS A 26 1.49 12.21 -19.66
N ASP A 27 0.46 12.45 -20.48
CA ASP A 27 0.63 12.73 -21.91
C ASP A 27 1.41 14.04 -22.10
N GLU A 28 1.08 15.12 -21.40
CA GLU A 28 1.83 16.38 -21.43
C GLU A 28 3.30 16.18 -21.04
N LEU A 29 3.56 15.44 -19.95
CA LEU A 29 4.91 15.10 -19.51
C LEU A 29 5.68 14.26 -20.54
N THR A 30 5.00 13.47 -21.38
CA THR A 30 5.69 12.75 -22.47
C THR A 30 6.09 13.65 -23.63
N HIS A 31 5.54 14.87 -23.76
CA HIS A 31 5.96 15.81 -24.80
C HIS A 31 7.12 16.71 -24.34
N GLU A 32 7.46 16.69 -23.05
CA GLU A 32 8.55 17.46 -22.46
C GLU A 32 9.85 16.65 -22.53
N THR A 33 10.81 17.12 -23.32
CA THR A 33 12.05 16.38 -23.63
C THR A 33 12.92 16.17 -22.39
N ARG A 34 12.99 17.15 -21.48
CA ARG A 34 13.82 17.02 -20.27
C ARG A 34 13.25 15.97 -19.31
N HIS A 35 11.93 15.87 -19.20
CA HIS A 35 11.26 14.85 -18.42
C HIS A 35 11.55 13.45 -18.97
N GLN A 36 11.56 13.27 -20.29
CA GLN A 36 11.96 12.00 -20.90
C GLN A 36 13.41 11.63 -20.57
N GLU A 37 14.36 12.57 -20.70
CA GLU A 37 15.76 12.37 -20.34
C GLU A 37 15.90 11.97 -18.86
N ILE A 38 15.25 12.69 -17.95
CA ILE A 38 15.27 12.38 -16.52
C ILE A 38 14.68 10.99 -16.24
N VAL A 39 13.62 10.59 -16.96
CA VAL A 39 13.04 9.25 -16.83
C VAL A 39 14.02 8.16 -17.27
N GLU A 40 14.81 8.40 -18.31
CA GLU A 40 15.84 7.46 -18.76
C GLU A 40 17.04 7.41 -17.80
N GLU A 41 17.54 8.56 -17.36
CA GLU A 41 18.57 8.64 -16.31
C GLU A 41 18.12 7.95 -15.02
N MET A 42 16.85 8.10 -14.63
CA MET A 42 16.31 7.38 -13.48
C MET A 42 16.29 5.87 -13.68
N LYS A 43 16.10 5.36 -14.90
CA LYS A 43 16.15 3.91 -15.16
C LYS A 43 17.55 3.37 -14.98
N THR A 44 18.55 4.03 -15.56
CA THR A 44 19.96 3.61 -15.42
C THR A 44 20.40 3.66 -13.95
N LEU A 45 20.10 4.76 -13.25
CA LEU A 45 20.40 4.90 -11.82
C LEU A 45 19.69 3.84 -10.96
N ARG A 46 18.46 3.44 -11.31
CA ARG A 46 17.75 2.36 -10.59
C ARG A 46 18.40 1.00 -10.81
N GLU A 47 18.87 0.71 -12.02
CA GLU A 47 19.58 -0.53 -12.33
C GLU A 47 20.92 -0.59 -11.61
N GLU A 48 21.69 0.49 -11.63
CA GLU A 48 22.95 0.63 -10.89
C GLU A 48 22.72 0.45 -9.38
N LYS A 49 21.73 1.17 -8.82
CA LYS A 49 21.33 1.04 -7.41
C LYS A 49 20.98 -0.41 -7.06
N LYS A 50 20.15 -1.06 -7.89
CA LYS A 50 19.75 -2.46 -7.67
C LYS A 50 20.96 -3.40 -7.67
N GLY A 51 21.92 -3.18 -8.58
CA GLY A 51 23.16 -3.95 -8.62
C GLY A 51 23.99 -3.80 -7.35
N ILE A 52 24.15 -2.57 -6.86
CA ILE A 52 24.86 -2.28 -5.61
C ILE A 52 24.14 -2.96 -4.42
N GLU A 53 22.82 -2.79 -4.30
CA GLU A 53 22.03 -3.40 -3.23
C GLU A 53 22.11 -4.92 -3.27
N GLN A 54 22.04 -5.55 -4.44
CA GLN A 54 22.13 -7.00 -4.59
C GLN A 54 23.52 -7.52 -4.21
N ASN A 55 24.58 -6.82 -4.60
CA ASN A 55 25.95 -7.18 -4.23
C ASN A 55 26.14 -7.14 -2.70
N VAL A 56 25.64 -6.09 -2.05
CA VAL A 56 25.68 -5.97 -0.58
C VAL A 56 24.86 -7.07 0.09
N LYS A 57 23.64 -7.34 -0.41
CA LYS A 57 22.77 -8.39 0.13
C LYS A 57 23.35 -9.79 0.01
N SER A 58 24.06 -10.08 -1.09
CA SER A 58 24.66 -11.41 -1.32
C SER A 58 25.81 -11.76 -0.36
N GLY A 59 26.36 -10.77 0.35
CA GLY A 59 27.53 -10.94 1.21
C GLY A 59 27.26 -11.16 2.69
N SER A 60 26.00 -11.08 3.16
CA SER A 60 25.69 -11.07 4.59
C SER A 60 24.45 -11.92 4.89
N LYS A 61 24.56 -12.76 5.93
CA LYS A 61 23.48 -13.68 6.36
C LYS A 61 22.31 -12.91 6.97
N GLU A 62 22.58 -11.74 7.54
CA GLU A 62 21.60 -10.84 8.13
C GLU A 62 20.55 -10.36 7.10
N PHE A 63 20.87 -10.36 5.79
CA PHE A 63 19.91 -10.03 4.75
C PHE A 63 18.92 -11.15 4.41
N LEU A 64 19.27 -12.41 4.67
CA LEU A 64 18.32 -13.53 4.58
C LEU A 64 17.34 -13.46 5.75
N GLU A 65 17.84 -13.15 6.95
CA GLU A 65 17.00 -12.93 8.15
C GLU A 65 16.00 -11.79 7.94
N LEU A 66 16.35 -10.76 7.15
CA LEU A 66 15.42 -9.67 6.82
C LEU A 66 14.22 -10.15 6.01
N ASP A 67 14.43 -11.02 5.02
CA ASP A 67 13.34 -11.58 4.21
C ASP A 67 12.45 -12.51 5.05
N ASP A 68 13.04 -13.28 5.97
CA ASP A 68 12.29 -14.13 6.90
C ASP A 68 11.45 -13.27 7.87
N LEU A 69 12.05 -12.24 8.50
CA LEU A 69 11.34 -11.30 9.37
C LEU A 69 10.19 -10.61 8.64
N LYS A 70 10.35 -10.31 7.36
CA LYS A 70 9.27 -9.70 6.57
C LYS A 70 8.08 -10.66 6.41
N ILE A 71 8.34 -11.94 6.21
CA ILE A 71 7.30 -12.97 6.12
C ILE A 71 6.61 -13.14 7.47
N GLU A 72 7.38 -13.20 8.56
CA GLU A 72 6.86 -13.29 9.92
C GLU A 72 5.97 -12.09 10.27
N ILE A 73 6.47 -10.87 10.04
CA ILE A 73 5.70 -9.63 10.28
C ILE A 73 4.39 -9.63 9.47
N GLN A 74 4.42 -10.05 8.21
CA GLN A 74 3.21 -10.11 7.40
C GLN A 74 2.22 -11.14 7.96
N THR A 75 2.72 -12.31 8.36
CA THR A 75 1.91 -13.37 8.96
C THR A 75 1.26 -12.90 10.27
N ASP A 76 2.02 -12.23 11.13
CA ASP A 76 1.52 -11.67 12.39
C ASP A 76 0.50 -10.55 12.15
N GLN A 77 0.68 -9.72 11.11
CA GLN A 77 -0.31 -8.71 10.73
C GLN A 77 -1.64 -9.33 10.27
N GLU A 78 -1.58 -10.41 9.49
CA GLU A 78 -2.76 -11.16 9.06
C GLU A 78 -3.46 -11.79 10.27
N LEU A 79 -2.71 -12.46 11.15
CA LEU A 79 -3.23 -13.05 12.39
C LEU A 79 -3.85 -12.00 13.32
N LEU A 80 -3.21 -10.84 13.48
CA LEU A 80 -3.72 -9.74 14.29
C LEU A 80 -5.06 -9.23 13.75
N ALA A 81 -5.17 -9.08 12.44
CA ALA A 81 -6.42 -8.66 11.79
C ALA A 81 -7.54 -9.69 12.01
N ASP A 82 -7.24 -10.98 11.89
CA ASP A 82 -8.20 -12.07 12.13
C ASP A 82 -8.66 -12.11 13.60
N ILE A 83 -7.74 -11.95 14.55
CA ILE A 83 -8.08 -11.89 15.98
C ILE A 83 -8.97 -10.68 16.25
N ALA A 84 -8.59 -9.49 15.77
CA ALA A 84 -9.35 -8.26 15.95
C ALA A 84 -10.76 -8.37 15.35
N LEU A 85 -10.89 -8.95 14.16
CA LEU A 85 -12.19 -9.18 13.52
C LEU A 85 -13.05 -10.17 14.32
N ASN A 86 -12.46 -11.26 14.81
CA ASN A 86 -13.18 -12.25 15.63
C ASN A 86 -13.66 -11.67 16.96
N MET A 87 -12.84 -10.86 17.64
CA MET A 87 -13.22 -10.15 18.86
C MET A 87 -14.37 -9.18 18.57
N PHE A 88 -14.28 -8.41 17.49
CA PHE A 88 -15.35 -7.51 17.06
C PHE A 88 -16.66 -8.25 16.79
N MET A 89 -16.62 -9.38 16.07
CA MET A 89 -17.81 -10.21 15.81
C MET A 89 -18.43 -10.81 17.08
N LYS A 90 -17.63 -11.03 18.13
CA LYS A 90 -18.07 -11.53 19.44
C LYS A 90 -18.48 -10.41 20.41
N GLU A 91 -18.60 -9.17 19.94
CA GLU A 91 -18.92 -7.97 20.74
C GLU A 91 -17.90 -7.72 21.88
N GLN A 92 -16.66 -8.16 21.70
CA GLN A 92 -15.56 -7.91 22.64
C GLN A 92 -14.87 -6.57 22.32
N THR A 93 -14.35 -5.89 23.34
CA THR A 93 -13.52 -4.70 23.16
C THR A 93 -12.24 -5.06 22.43
N VAL A 94 -11.97 -4.39 21.32
CA VAL A 94 -10.74 -4.56 20.53
C VAL A 94 -9.84 -3.36 20.78
N GLU A 95 -8.81 -3.55 21.59
CA GLU A 95 -7.79 -2.54 21.88
C GLU A 95 -6.42 -3.18 22.11
N ILE A 96 -5.37 -2.44 21.80
CA ILE A 96 -3.97 -2.82 22.06
C ILE A 96 -3.36 -1.75 22.95
N ILE A 97 -2.69 -2.16 24.02
CA ILE A 97 -1.85 -1.27 24.84
C ILE A 97 -0.41 -1.55 24.47
N ASP A 98 0.32 -0.53 24.04
CA ASP A 98 1.73 -0.67 23.67
C ASP A 98 2.68 -0.51 24.88
N ASP A 99 3.98 -0.64 24.62
CA ASP A 99 5.03 -0.52 25.64
C ASP A 99 5.10 0.88 26.29
N TYR A 100 4.43 1.88 25.72
CA TYR A 100 4.37 3.26 26.22
C TYR A 100 3.02 3.58 26.89
N ASP A 101 2.21 2.55 27.21
CA ASP A 101 0.90 2.66 27.83
C ASP A 101 -0.11 3.45 26.95
N GLN A 102 0.07 3.44 25.63
CA GLN A 102 -0.87 4.05 24.69
C GLN A 102 -1.87 3.03 24.18
N THR A 103 -3.15 3.41 24.17
CA THR A 103 -4.24 2.57 23.67
C THR A 103 -4.50 2.80 22.19
N TRP A 104 -4.48 1.71 21.43
CA TRP A 104 -4.73 1.68 19.99
C TRP A 104 -6.06 0.96 19.70
N TYR A 105 -6.86 1.54 18.79
CA TYR A 105 -8.12 0.97 18.34
C TYR A 105 -8.03 0.53 16.87
N PRO A 106 -8.76 -0.53 16.47
CA PRO A 106 -8.75 -1.00 15.09
C PRO A 106 -9.42 0.00 14.13
N VAL A 107 -8.83 0.21 12.96
CA VAL A 107 -9.42 1.01 11.88
C VAL A 107 -10.01 0.09 10.83
N PHE A 108 -11.33 0.03 10.75
CA PHE A 108 -12.03 -0.77 9.74
C PHE A 108 -12.12 -0.03 8.41
N LYS A 109 -11.65 -0.69 7.33
CA LYS A 109 -11.76 -0.18 5.97
C LYS A 109 -12.80 -0.99 5.19
N VAL A 110 -13.85 -0.33 4.72
CA VAL A 110 -14.85 -0.94 3.84
C VAL A 110 -14.42 -0.79 2.38
N ALA A 111 -14.39 -1.91 1.65
CA ALA A 111 -14.12 -1.95 0.22
C ALA A 111 -15.19 -2.80 -0.49
N PHE A 112 -15.74 -2.27 -1.58
CA PHE A 112 -16.70 -2.98 -2.40
C PHE A 112 -15.99 -3.61 -3.60
N LYS A 113 -16.30 -4.89 -3.89
CA LYS A 113 -15.85 -5.59 -5.08
C LYS A 113 -17.03 -5.76 -6.03
N LYS A 114 -16.80 -5.60 -7.33
CA LYS A 114 -17.81 -5.90 -8.36
C LYS A 114 -18.15 -7.40 -8.27
N SER A 115 -19.42 -7.73 -8.10
CA SER A 115 -19.90 -9.09 -8.34
C SER A 115 -19.74 -9.37 -9.83
N ASN A 116 -19.10 -10.49 -10.20
CA ASN A 116 -18.80 -10.87 -11.57
C ASN A 116 -20.00 -10.69 -12.52
#